data_AF-A0A6I7W718-F1
#
_entry.id   AF-A0A6I7W718-F1
#
_cell.length_a   1.000
_cell.length_b   1.000
_cell.length_c   1.000
_cell.angle_alpha   90.00
_cell.angle_beta   90.00
_cell.angle_gamma   90.00
#
_symmetry.space_group_name_H-M   'P 1'
#
loop_
_entity.id
_entity.type
_entity.pdbx_description
1 polymer ?
#
loop_
_entity_poly.entity_id
_entity_poly.type
_entity_poly.pdbx_seq_one_letter_code
_entity_poly.pdbx_strand_id
1 'polypeptide(L)'
;MIFSVGDSKAELAIHIFCYRIKKYIGAYMAALNGLDAIIFTGGIGEHSSIIRALSCQNLENLGIQVDATKNNISSKNITEIQSNASPVKILVIPTNEELEIAKQTITIIRGWLTRC
;
A
#
# COMPACT_ATOMS: atom_id res chain seq x y z
N MET A 1 5.89 -17.36 -9.96
CA MET A 1 4.58 -17.38 -10.67
C MET A 1 3.93 -18.72 -10.33
N ILE A 2 2.94 -18.75 -9.43
CA ILE A 2 2.15 -19.96 -9.13
C ILE A 2 0.69 -19.61 -9.42
N PHE A 3 0.34 -19.54 -10.69
CA PHE A 3 -1.07 -19.64 -11.10
C PHE A 3 -1.09 -20.73 -12.16
N SER A 4 -1.36 -21.95 -11.69
CA SER A 4 -1.83 -23.03 -12.55
C SER A 4 -3.00 -22.49 -13.36
N VAL A 5 -2.85 -22.46 -14.68
CA VAL A 5 -3.86 -22.09 -15.67
C VAL A 5 -5.23 -22.66 -15.26
N GLY A 6 -6.21 -21.80 -14.96
CA GLY A 6 -7.63 -22.21 -14.94
C GLY A 6 -8.43 -22.12 -13.63
N ASP A 7 -7.92 -21.56 -12.53
CA ASP A 7 -8.78 -21.33 -11.34
C ASP A 7 -9.48 -19.96 -11.37
N SER A 8 -10.64 -19.94 -12.02
CA SER A 8 -11.51 -18.75 -12.11
C SER A 8 -11.98 -18.23 -10.74
N LYS A 9 -12.01 -19.08 -9.71
CA LYS A 9 -12.38 -18.65 -8.35
C LYS A 9 -11.24 -17.90 -7.69
N ALA A 10 -9.99 -18.34 -7.89
CA ALA A 10 -8.81 -17.64 -7.38
C ALA A 10 -8.68 -16.25 -8.02
N GLU A 11 -8.87 -16.16 -9.33
CA GLU A 11 -8.88 -14.88 -10.05
C GLU A 11 -10.00 -13.96 -9.52
N LEU A 12 -11.23 -14.48 -9.40
CA LEU A 12 -12.35 -13.73 -8.84
C LEU A 12 -12.07 -13.23 -7.42
N ALA A 13 -11.45 -14.06 -6.57
CA ALA A 13 -11.10 -13.68 -5.20
C ALA A 13 -10.12 -12.49 -5.18
N ILE A 14 -9.10 -12.49 -6.05
CA ILE A 14 -8.17 -11.37 -6.20
C ILE A 14 -8.90 -10.12 -6.66
N HIS A 15 -9.78 -10.22 -7.67
CA HIS A 15 -10.55 -9.09 -8.15
C HIS A 15 -11.46 -8.49 -7.07
N ILE A 16 -12.16 -9.32 -6.30
CA ILE A 16 -13.01 -8.87 -5.19
C ILE A 16 -12.14 -8.18 -4.13
N PHE A 17 -10.99 -8.75 -3.79
CA PHE A 17 -10.07 -8.18 -2.83
C PHE A 17 -9.57 -6.78 -3.25
N CYS A 18 -9.05 -6.65 -4.47
CA CYS A 18 -8.59 -5.37 -5.03
C CYS A 18 -9.74 -4.37 -5.18
N TYR A 19 -10.93 -4.82 -5.56
CA TYR A 19 -12.11 -3.97 -5.65
C TYR A 19 -12.49 -3.38 -4.29
N ARG A 20 -12.41 -4.18 -3.20
CA ARG A 20 -12.64 -3.65 -1.84
C ARG A 20 -11.61 -2.60 -1.46
N ILE A 21 -10.32 -2.84 -1.72
CA ILE A 21 -9.26 -1.84 -1.48
C ILE A 21 -9.58 -0.54 -2.22
N LYS A 22 -9.91 -0.63 -3.51
CA LYS A 22 -10.30 0.52 -4.34
C LYS A 22 -11.47 1.31 -3.76
N LYS A 23 -12.50 0.64 -3.25
CA LYS A 23 -13.62 1.31 -2.58
C LYS A 23 -13.17 2.08 -1.33
N TYR A 24 -12.27 1.51 -0.54
CA TYR A 24 -11.73 2.20 0.64
C TYR A 24 -10.85 3.39 0.28
N ILE A 25 -10.02 3.28 -0.77
CA ILE A 25 -9.25 4.42 -1.30
C ILE A 25 -10.20 5.56 -1.67
N GLY A 26 -11.26 5.28 -2.44
CA GLY A 26 -12.24 6.29 -2.83
C GLY A 26 -12.99 6.90 -1.64
N ALA A 27 -13.39 6.08 -0.66
CA ALA A 27 -14.06 6.55 0.55
C ALA A 27 -13.17 7.49 1.38
N TYR A 28 -11.89 7.13 1.58
CA TYR A 28 -10.95 7.96 2.31
C TYR A 28 -10.54 9.21 1.55
N MET A 29 -10.37 9.12 0.23
CA MET A 29 -10.16 10.30 -0.61
C MET A 29 -11.30 11.31 -0.45
N ALA A 30 -12.55 10.85 -0.46
CA ALA A 30 -13.71 11.72 -0.23
C ALA A 30 -13.73 12.30 1.19
N ALA A 31 -13.44 11.48 2.21
CA ALA A 31 -13.43 11.91 3.61
C ALA A 31 -12.32 12.94 3.93
N LEU A 32 -11.18 12.84 3.24
CA LEU A 32 -10.01 13.71 3.43
C LEU A 32 -9.98 14.90 2.45
N ASN A 33 -10.96 15.02 1.55
CA ASN A 33 -11.02 16.03 0.49
C ASN A 33 -9.79 16.00 -0.45
N GLY A 34 -9.35 14.79 -0.80
CA GLY A 34 -8.16 14.55 -1.62
C GLY A 34 -7.14 13.66 -0.91
N LEU A 35 -6.05 13.35 -1.61
CA LEU A 35 -4.94 12.55 -1.10
C LEU A 35 -3.62 13.14 -1.60
N ASP A 36 -2.64 13.28 -0.71
CA ASP A 36 -1.25 13.55 -1.12
C ASP A 36 -0.54 12.23 -1.50
N ALA A 37 -0.84 11.15 -0.79
CA ALA A 37 -0.19 9.87 -0.97
C ALA A 37 -1.07 8.65 -0.63
N ILE A 38 -0.77 7.53 -1.27
CA ILE A 38 -1.23 6.18 -0.94
C ILE A 38 0.00 5.35 -0.58
N ILE A 39 -0.04 4.69 0.58
CA ILE A 39 1.07 3.88 1.09
C ILE A 39 0.64 2.41 1.11
N PHE A 40 1.39 1.57 0.40
CA PHE A 40 1.32 0.12 0.49
C PHE A 40 2.43 -0.38 1.43
N THR A 41 2.03 -1.16 2.43
CA THR A 41 2.92 -1.73 3.45
C THR A 41 2.40 -3.11 3.88
N GLY A 42 3.16 -3.82 4.71
CA GLY A 42 2.88 -5.19 5.14
C GLY A 42 3.07 -6.21 4.02
N GLY A 43 2.97 -7.50 4.33
CA GLY A 43 3.38 -8.57 3.40
C GLY A 43 2.75 -8.48 2.00
N ILE A 44 1.42 -8.29 1.90
CA ILE A 44 0.74 -8.19 0.59
C ILE A 44 1.08 -6.87 -0.11
N GLY A 45 1.03 -5.75 0.62
CA GLY A 45 1.28 -4.42 0.06
C GLY A 45 2.72 -4.26 -0.44
N GLU A 46 3.69 -4.86 0.23
CA GLU A 46 5.11 -4.78 -0.11
C GLU A 46 5.48 -5.68 -1.29
N HIS A 47 4.95 -6.90 -1.33
CA HIS A 47 5.46 -7.92 -2.25
C HIS A 47 4.57 -8.18 -3.48
N SER A 48 3.32 -7.71 -3.47
CA SER A 48 2.37 -8.03 -4.54
C SER A 48 2.12 -6.86 -5.48
N SER A 49 2.95 -6.75 -6.53
CA SER A 49 2.80 -5.72 -7.57
C SER A 49 1.43 -5.78 -8.27
N ILE A 50 0.88 -6.98 -8.46
CA ILE A 50 -0.44 -7.18 -9.07
C ILE A 50 -1.57 -6.60 -8.21
N ILE A 51 -1.51 -6.79 -6.90
CA ILE A 51 -2.52 -6.25 -5.98
C ILE A 51 -2.47 -4.72 -5.98
N ARG A 52 -1.27 -4.13 -5.93
CA ARG A 52 -1.10 -2.67 -6.01
C ARG A 52 -1.67 -2.12 -7.32
N ALA A 53 -1.33 -2.74 -8.45
CA ALA A 53 -1.80 -2.32 -9.75
C ALA A 53 -3.34 -2.40 -9.87
N LEU A 54 -3.94 -3.55 -9.55
CA LEU A 54 -5.39 -3.76 -9.65
C LEU A 54 -6.19 -2.86 -8.70
N SER A 55 -5.66 -2.60 -7.50
CA SER A 55 -6.28 -1.71 -6.52
C SER A 55 -6.34 -0.26 -7.01
N CYS A 56 -5.31 0.19 -7.75
CA CYS A 56 -5.22 1.56 -8.27
C CYS A 56 -5.74 1.72 -9.71
N GLN A 57 -6.12 0.64 -10.39
CA GLN A 57 -6.55 0.67 -11.79
C GLN A 57 -7.81 1.54 -12.00
N ASN A 58 -7.88 2.28 -13.11
CA ASN A 58 -9.05 3.11 -13.49
C ASN A 58 -9.32 4.27 -12.50
N LEU A 59 -8.29 4.77 -11.82
CA LEU A 59 -8.36 5.93 -10.92
C LEU A 59 -7.55 7.12 -11.46
N GLU A 60 -7.18 7.12 -12.73
CA GLU A 60 -6.33 8.14 -13.35
C GLU A 60 -6.99 9.52 -13.31
N ASN A 61 -8.32 9.57 -13.49
CA ASN A 61 -9.11 10.82 -13.37
C ASN A 61 -9.19 11.36 -11.94
N LEU A 62 -8.83 10.55 -10.95
CA LEU A 62 -8.69 10.95 -9.54
C LEU A 62 -7.22 11.28 -9.20
N GLY A 63 -6.34 11.32 -10.20
CA GLY A 63 -4.93 11.64 -10.02
C GLY A 63 -4.08 10.49 -9.48
N ILE A 64 -4.58 9.25 -9.53
CA ILE A 64 -3.88 8.05 -9.07
C ILE A 64 -3.46 7.23 -10.29
N GLN A 65 -2.16 7.20 -10.59
CA GLN A 65 -1.64 6.43 -11.71
C GLN A 65 -0.35 5.69 -11.33
N VAL A 66 -0.38 4.36 -11.40
CA VAL A 66 0.78 3.50 -11.13
C VAL A 66 1.65 3.36 -12.37
N ASP A 67 2.96 3.47 -12.20
CA ASP A 67 3.96 3.13 -13.20
C ASP A 67 4.26 1.62 -13.13
N ALA A 68 3.93 0.90 -14.21
CA ALA A 68 4.09 -0.55 -14.26
C ALA A 68 5.54 -1.02 -14.11
N THR A 69 6.51 -0.23 -14.56
CA THR A 69 7.94 -0.58 -14.45
C THR A 69 8.41 -0.43 -13.00
N LYS A 70 8.14 0.72 -12.38
CA LYS A 70 8.51 0.98 -10.97
C LYS A 70 7.80 0.00 -10.03
N ASN A 71 6.52 -0.29 -10.29
CA ASN A 71 5.72 -1.17 -9.46
C ASN A 71 6.22 -2.62 -9.44
N ASN A 72 6.94 -3.08 -10.47
CA ASN A 72 7.49 -4.44 -10.53
C ASN A 72 8.88 -4.56 -9.90
N ILE A 73 9.48 -3.46 -9.44
CA ILE A 73 10.76 -3.49 -8.75
C ILE A 73 10.54 -4.00 -7.33
N SER A 74 11.22 -5.09 -6.98
CA SER A 74 11.31 -5.55 -5.60
C SER A 74 12.44 -4.80 -4.89
N SER A 75 12.11 -4.13 -3.79
CA SER A 75 13.04 -3.29 -3.04
C SER A 75 12.79 -3.44 -1.54
N LYS A 76 13.86 -3.40 -0.75
CA LYS A 76 13.79 -3.31 0.72
C LYS A 76 13.78 -1.86 1.23
N ASN A 77 13.80 -0.89 0.31
CA ASN A 77 13.76 0.54 0.60
C ASN A 77 12.39 1.11 0.24
N ILE A 78 12.10 2.30 0.78
CA ILE A 78 10.95 3.10 0.36
C ILE A 78 11.03 3.32 -1.15
N THR A 79 9.94 2.99 -1.87
CA THR A 79 9.91 3.02 -3.33
C THR A 79 8.69 3.78 -3.81
N GLU A 80 8.90 4.78 -4.67
CA GLU A 80 7.81 5.46 -5.38
C GLU A 80 7.41 4.65 -6.62
N ILE A 81 6.14 4.30 -6.74
CA ILE A 81 5.62 3.47 -7.83
C ILE A 81 4.62 4.21 -8.73
N GLN A 82 4.36 5.49 -8.50
CA GLN A 82 3.49 6.28 -9.37
C GLN A 82 4.18 6.76 -10.66
N SER A 83 3.38 7.04 -11.69
CA SER A 83 3.83 7.71 -12.91
C SER A 83 4.23 9.16 -12.61
N ASN A 84 5.02 9.77 -13.51
CA ASN A 84 5.38 11.18 -13.37
C ASN A 84 4.17 12.14 -13.57
N ALA A 85 3.07 11.63 -14.14
CA ALA A 85 1.84 12.39 -14.35
C ALA A 85 0.86 12.26 -13.17
N SER A 86 1.13 11.37 -12.21
CA SER A 86 0.28 11.16 -11.03
C SER A 86 0.50 12.28 -10.01
N PRO A 87 -0.49 13.16 -9.73
CA PRO A 87 -0.38 14.14 -8.65
C PRO A 87 -0.37 13.48 -7.27
N VAL A 88 -1.03 12.33 -7.11
CA VAL A 88 -0.99 11.53 -5.87
C VAL A 88 0.26 10.65 -5.89
N LYS A 89 1.05 10.70 -4.82
CA LYS A 89 2.20 9.80 -4.62
C LYS A 89 1.71 8.39 -4.29
N ILE A 90 2.37 7.36 -4.81
CA ILE A 90 2.05 5.98 -4.48
C ILE A 90 3.35 5.30 -4.03
N LEU A 91 3.41 4.94 -2.76
CA LEU A 91 4.63 4.49 -2.10
C LEU A 91 4.49 3.03 -1.66
N VAL A 92 5.59 2.28 -1.77
CA VAL A 92 5.78 1.02 -1.06
C VAL A 92 6.75 1.28 0.08
N ILE A 93 6.29 1.10 1.32
CA ILE A 93 7.09 1.34 2.52
C ILE A 93 7.14 0.03 3.32
N PRO A 94 8.33 -0.57 3.49
CA PRO A 94 8.48 -1.73 4.36
C PRO A 94 8.08 -1.42 5.78
N THR A 95 7.21 -2.24 6.38
CA THR A 95 6.91 -2.15 7.80
C THR A 95 7.97 -2.89 8.63
N ASN A 96 8.16 -2.45 9.87
CA ASN A 96 8.93 -3.18 10.87
C ASN A 96 8.17 -3.10 12.20
N GLU A 97 7.22 -4.01 12.35
CA GLU A 97 6.29 -4.04 13.47
C GLU A 97 7.04 -4.24 14.80
N GLU A 98 8.06 -5.10 14.80
CA GLU A 98 8.89 -5.39 15.97
C GLU A 98 9.68 -4.17 16.43
N LEU A 99 10.24 -3.40 15.50
CA LEU A 99 10.95 -2.17 15.81
C LEU A 99 10.00 -1.12 16.41
N GLU A 100 8.79 -0.98 15.87
CA GLU A 100 7.84 -0.03 16.45
C GLU A 100 7.33 -0.44 17.82
N ILE A 101 7.11 -1.74 18.06
CA ILE A 101 6.82 -2.24 19.41
C ILE A 101 7.97 -1.91 20.36
N ALA A 102 9.22 -2.13 19.95
CA ALA A 102 10.39 -1.84 20.76
C ALA A 102 10.51 -0.33 21.09
N LYS A 103 10.32 0.55 20.10
CA LYS A 103 10.34 2.01 20.28
C LYS A 103 9.23 2.49 21.22
N GLN A 104 8.01 1.99 21.05
CA GLN A 104 6.87 2.34 21.92
C GLN A 104 7.12 1.85 23.35
N THR A 105 7.66 0.63 23.51
CA THR A 105 8.04 0.08 24.82
C THR A 105 9.07 0.95 25.54
N ILE A 106 10.15 1.35 24.85
CA ILE A 106 11.18 2.25 25.41
C ILE A 106 10.59 3.61 25.77
N THR A 107 9.73 4.17 24.92
CA THR A 107 9.06 5.45 25.17
C THR A 107 8.25 5.40 26.47
N ILE A 108 7.48 4.32 26.66
CA ILE A 108 6.72 4.09 27.89
C ILE A 108 7.68 3.99 29.09
N ILE A 109 8.66 3.10 29.06
CA ILE A 109 9.61 2.90 30.19
C ILE A 109 10.30 4.23 30.57
N ARG A 110 10.76 5.02 29.60
CA ARG A 110 11.40 6.32 29.85
C ARG A 110 10.43 7.33 30.46
N GLY A 111 9.18 7.38 30.00
CA GLY A 111 8.15 8.25 30.56
C GLY A 111 7.75 7.90 32.00
N TRP A 112 7.89 6.63 32.39
CA TRP A 112 7.72 6.21 33.78
C TRP A 112 8.89 6.67 34.67
N LEU A 113 10.13 6.56 34.18
CA LEU A 113 11.32 6.98 34.93
C LEU A 113 11.39 8.48 35.18
N THR A 114 10.79 9.31 34.33
CA THR A 114 10.75 10.78 34.50
C THR A 114 9.58 11.28 35.34
N ARG A 115 8.67 10.39 35.77
CA ARG A 115 7.51 10.70 36.62
C ARG A 115 7.68 10.29 38.09
N CYS A 116 8.78 9.62 38.42
CA CYS A 116 9.27 9.41 39.78
C CYS A 116 10.29 10.51 40.13
#